data_AF-A0A261AP63-F1
#
_entry.id   AF-A0A261AP63-F1
#
_cell.length_a   1.000
_cell.length_b   1.000
_cell.length_c   1.000
_cell.angle_alpha   90.00
_cell.angle_beta   90.00
_cell.angle_gamma   90.00
#
_symmetry.space_group_name_H-M   'P 1'
#
loop_
_entity.id
_entity.type
_entity.pdbx_description
1 polymer ?
#
loop_
_entity_poly.entity_id
_entity_poly.type
_entity_poly.pdbx_seq_one_letter_code
_entity_poly.pdbx_strand_id
1 'polypeptide(L)'
;MRSAIGVPIIVALLFFVQGCESVGFAPELYCGLENCYDVLQIQREEFDKQKLAKAYRALARQYHPDRVKNKEEKILAEERFRVIATAYETLKDEEAKTTYDYYLDHPDQRFYNYYQYYRLRVAPKVDVRIVIVGTILVISLFQFLSAKHKFSEAIEYATGVGKFRNMAIKDGIDRGLLEMDKNGKLKKIKGVDNDSVIKQIIIENLDVTGGYKKESVYDTLAWHTIIFPLTIFRYLKWTAQWYWRFSIKKEELDEEAKFYLIRKYLGVSQLEFDQRFTDVDIDDLFEKECWIKANCEKWKAEKEAAEQEKMAQSGRYKRYKRYMKNAGTISFVDEE
;
A
#
# COMPACT_ATOMS: atom_id res chain seq x y z
N MET A 1 29.21 24.31 -80.52
CA MET A 1 28.09 23.58 -79.88
C MET A 1 28.70 22.65 -78.84
N ARG A 2 28.77 23.07 -77.58
CA ARG A 2 27.75 22.96 -76.51
C ARG A 2 27.66 21.55 -75.91
N SER A 3 28.26 21.38 -74.72
CA SER A 3 27.65 20.65 -73.60
C SER A 3 28.35 21.00 -72.29
N ALA A 4 28.23 22.28 -71.89
CA ALA A 4 28.42 22.69 -70.50
C ALA A 4 27.13 22.39 -69.73
N ILE A 5 27.01 21.18 -69.14
CA ILE A 5 25.84 20.79 -68.32
C ILE A 5 26.26 20.14 -66.98
N GLY A 6 27.56 20.15 -66.63
CA GLY A 6 28.06 19.44 -65.44
C GLY A 6 28.13 20.22 -64.13
N VAL A 7 27.98 21.55 -64.14
CA VAL A 7 28.26 22.41 -62.96
C VAL A 7 27.03 22.82 -62.11
N PRO A 8 25.75 22.82 -62.58
CA PRO A 8 24.67 23.39 -61.77
C PRO A 8 24.12 22.46 -60.68
N ILE A 9 24.44 21.16 -60.69
CA ILE A 9 23.86 20.19 -59.74
C ILE A 9 24.61 20.19 -58.39
N ILE A 10 25.93 20.44 -58.40
CA ILE A 10 26.72 20.45 -57.16
C ILE A 10 26.47 21.74 -56.36
N VAL A 11 26.19 22.86 -57.03
CA VAL A 11 25.82 24.12 -56.36
C VAL A 11 24.40 24.06 -55.77
N ALA A 12 23.47 23.31 -56.40
CA ALA A 12 22.12 23.15 -55.87
C ALA A 12 22.05 22.31 -54.57
N LEU A 13 23.02 21.39 -54.35
CA LEU A 13 23.12 20.60 -53.11
C LEU A 13 23.69 21.40 -51.93
N LEU A 14 24.40 22.50 -52.18
CA LEU A 14 24.89 23.41 -51.13
C LEU A 14 23.83 24.40 -50.62
N PHE A 15 22.71 24.55 -51.33
CA PHE A 15 21.60 25.43 -50.93
C PHE A 15 20.49 24.72 -50.13
N PHE A 16 20.61 23.41 -49.90
CA PHE A 16 19.70 22.64 -49.02
C PHE A 16 20.20 22.53 -47.57
N VAL A 17 21.11 23.41 -47.16
CA VAL A 17 21.35 23.69 -45.73
C VAL A 17 20.34 24.76 -45.31
N GLN A 18 19.06 24.42 -45.30
CA GLN A 18 18.12 25.19 -44.48
C GLN A 18 18.51 24.95 -43.02
N GLY A 19 18.79 26.05 -42.32
CA GLY A 19 19.25 26.07 -40.95
C GLY A 19 18.41 25.17 -40.04
N CYS A 20 19.04 24.12 -39.53
CA CYS A 20 18.57 23.45 -38.33
C CYS A 20 18.98 24.33 -37.15
N GLU A 21 18.19 25.36 -36.86
CA GLU A 21 18.40 26.22 -35.69
C GLU A 21 17.74 25.60 -34.44
N SER A 22 18.61 25.22 -33.50
CA SER A 22 18.37 24.92 -32.07
C SER A 22 17.50 23.72 -31.67
N VAL A 23 18.13 22.53 -31.62
CA VAL A 23 17.59 21.29 -31.00
C VAL A 23 17.63 21.28 -29.46
N GLY A 24 17.52 22.44 -28.80
CA GLY A 24 17.61 22.56 -27.34
C GLY A 24 16.26 22.69 -26.62
N PHE A 25 15.20 23.10 -27.34
CA PHE A 25 13.93 23.43 -26.71
C PHE A 25 12.88 22.33 -26.80
N ALA A 26 12.13 22.17 -25.71
CA ALA A 26 10.99 21.28 -25.64
C ALA A 26 9.69 22.06 -25.97
N PRO A 27 8.90 21.65 -26.99
CA PRO A 27 7.69 22.35 -27.42
C PRO A 27 6.64 22.57 -26.32
N GLU A 28 6.68 21.76 -25.28
CA GLU A 28 5.68 21.71 -24.21
C GLU A 28 6.06 22.57 -22.99
N LEU A 29 7.30 23.08 -22.96
CA LEU A 29 7.83 23.85 -21.84
C LEU A 29 7.82 25.35 -22.15
N TYR A 30 7.50 26.16 -21.14
CA TYR A 30 7.58 27.62 -21.20
C TYR A 30 6.88 28.21 -22.45
N CYS A 31 7.64 28.86 -23.35
CA CYS A 31 7.15 29.46 -24.59
C CYS A 31 7.26 28.53 -25.81
N GLY A 32 7.48 27.24 -25.58
CA GLY A 32 7.59 26.20 -26.60
C GLY A 32 8.94 26.24 -27.32
N LEU A 33 8.91 26.44 -28.63
CA LEU A 33 10.10 26.51 -29.47
C LEU A 33 10.68 27.94 -29.59
N GLU A 34 10.01 28.93 -29.01
CA GLU A 34 10.47 30.32 -29.00
C GLU A 34 11.05 30.68 -27.62
N ASN A 35 12.07 31.55 -27.60
CA ASN A 35 12.59 32.08 -26.34
C ASN A 35 11.63 33.16 -25.79
N CYS A 36 11.21 33.02 -24.53
CA CYS A 36 10.34 33.97 -23.85
C CYS A 36 10.87 35.42 -23.79
N TYR A 37 12.20 35.61 -23.79
CA TYR A 37 12.81 36.95 -23.90
C TYR A 37 12.54 37.58 -25.27
N ASP A 38 12.68 36.79 -26.34
CA ASP A 38 12.46 37.21 -27.72
C ASP A 38 10.98 37.48 -28.00
N VAL A 39 10.08 36.66 -27.44
CA VAL A 39 8.62 36.86 -27.51
C VAL A 39 8.23 38.25 -26.97
N LEU A 40 8.88 38.70 -25.89
CA LEU A 40 8.61 40.02 -25.30
C LEU A 40 9.53 41.13 -25.83
N GLN A 41 10.44 40.81 -26.76
CA GLN A 41 11.40 41.74 -27.36
C GLN A 41 12.30 42.43 -26.30
N ILE A 42 12.78 41.65 -25.32
CA ILE A 42 13.67 42.12 -24.26
C ILE A 42 14.95 41.29 -24.27
N GLN A 43 16.10 41.93 -24.13
CA GLN A 43 17.38 41.23 -23.96
C GLN A 43 17.55 40.71 -22.52
N ARG A 44 18.08 39.49 -22.38
CA ARG A 44 18.26 38.83 -21.07
C ARG A 44 19.20 39.62 -20.16
N GLU A 45 20.25 40.21 -20.73
CA GLU A 45 21.30 40.97 -20.05
C GLU A 45 20.79 42.30 -19.48
N GLU A 46 19.83 42.93 -20.16
CA GLU A 46 19.23 44.20 -19.76
C GLU A 46 17.90 44.05 -19.01
N PHE A 47 17.63 42.86 -18.48
CA PHE A 47 16.34 42.53 -17.89
C PHE A 47 16.03 43.40 -16.66
N ASP A 48 14.86 44.04 -16.69
CA ASP A 48 14.28 44.75 -15.56
C ASP A 48 12.76 44.52 -15.51
N LYS A 49 12.20 44.42 -14.29
CA LYS A 49 10.77 44.15 -14.08
C LYS A 49 9.89 45.28 -14.62
N GLN A 50 10.35 46.54 -14.61
CA GLN A 50 9.57 47.65 -15.17
C GLN A 50 9.54 47.58 -16.69
N LYS A 51 10.69 47.33 -17.33
CA LYS A 51 10.78 47.09 -18.78
C LYS A 51 9.90 45.90 -19.20
N LEU A 52 9.96 44.79 -18.47
CA LEU A 52 9.13 43.60 -18.68
C LEU A 52 7.64 43.95 -18.70
N ALA A 53 7.16 44.64 -17.65
CA ALA A 53 5.76 45.00 -17.55
C ALA A 53 5.33 46.03 -18.62
N LYS A 54 6.25 46.88 -19.12
CA LYS A 54 5.97 47.81 -20.21
C LYS A 54 5.83 47.09 -21.55
N ALA A 55 6.77 46.20 -21.87
CA ALA A 55 6.76 45.43 -23.12
C ALA A 55 5.54 44.51 -23.21
N TYR A 56 5.24 43.77 -22.14
CA TYR A 56 4.04 42.94 -22.05
C TYR A 56 2.77 43.74 -22.33
N ARG A 57 2.57 44.90 -21.68
CA ARG A 57 1.38 45.73 -21.90
C ARG A 57 1.27 46.26 -23.33
N ALA A 58 2.39 46.56 -23.99
CA ALA A 58 2.40 47.00 -25.38
C ALA A 58 1.97 45.88 -26.32
N LEU A 59 2.58 44.70 -26.20
CA LEU A 59 2.30 43.52 -27.02
C LEU A 59 0.91 42.94 -26.74
N ALA A 60 0.49 42.86 -25.48
CA ALA A 60 -0.85 42.40 -25.09
C ALA A 60 -1.94 43.29 -25.69
N ARG A 61 -1.74 44.62 -25.74
CA ARG A 61 -2.67 45.52 -26.45
C ARG A 61 -2.60 45.36 -27.96
N GLN A 62 -1.47 44.97 -28.54
CA GLN A 62 -1.34 44.77 -29.98
C GLN A 62 -2.06 43.51 -30.45
N TYR A 63 -1.86 42.40 -29.73
CA TYR A 63 -2.39 41.08 -30.07
C TYR A 63 -3.68 40.72 -29.32
N HIS A 64 -4.40 41.71 -28.76
CA HIS A 64 -5.67 41.45 -28.08
C HIS A 64 -6.74 40.99 -29.09
N PRO A 65 -7.45 39.87 -28.87
CA PRO A 65 -8.43 39.33 -29.82
C PRO A 65 -9.60 40.30 -30.08
N ASP A 66 -9.93 41.21 -29.16
CA ASP A 66 -10.98 42.22 -29.37
C ASP A 66 -10.62 43.28 -30.43
N ARG A 67 -9.34 43.39 -30.83
CA ARG A 67 -8.93 44.37 -31.85
C ARG A 67 -9.17 43.91 -33.26
N VAL A 68 -9.32 42.60 -33.47
CA VAL A 68 -9.53 41.98 -34.77
C VAL A 68 -10.99 41.57 -34.92
N LYS A 69 -11.59 41.85 -36.08
CA LYS A 69 -12.99 41.55 -36.36
C LYS A 69 -13.17 40.18 -37.00
N ASN A 70 -12.18 39.75 -37.78
CA ASN A 70 -12.21 38.52 -38.56
C ASN A 70 -11.99 37.29 -37.66
N LYS A 71 -12.74 36.20 -37.90
CA LYS A 71 -12.68 35.00 -37.06
C LYS A 71 -11.32 34.28 -37.12
N GLU A 72 -10.72 34.21 -38.30
CA GLU A 72 -9.39 33.60 -38.50
C GLU A 72 -8.29 34.42 -37.82
N GLU A 73 -8.31 35.74 -37.98
CA GLU A 73 -7.37 36.65 -37.32
C GLU A 73 -7.53 36.64 -35.79
N LYS A 74 -8.75 36.45 -35.28
CA LYS A 74 -8.99 36.29 -33.84
C LYS A 74 -8.29 35.07 -33.28
N ILE A 75 -8.32 33.93 -33.98
CA ILE A 75 -7.65 32.70 -33.55
C ILE A 75 -6.13 32.93 -33.50
N LEU A 76 -5.56 33.52 -34.56
CA LEU A 76 -4.13 33.84 -34.61
C LEU A 76 -3.72 34.85 -33.52
N ALA A 77 -4.55 35.86 -33.26
CA ALA A 77 -4.33 36.82 -32.19
C ALA A 77 -4.39 36.16 -30.81
N GLU A 78 -5.35 35.26 -30.57
CA GLU A 78 -5.48 34.51 -29.32
C GLU A 78 -4.28 33.60 -29.06
N GLU A 79 -3.82 32.86 -30.08
CA GLU A 79 -2.64 32.01 -29.99
C GLU A 79 -1.40 32.82 -29.64
N ARG A 80 -1.15 33.93 -30.35
CA ARG A 80 -0.04 34.82 -30.04
C ARG A 80 -0.15 35.47 -28.67
N PHE A 81 -1.35 35.89 -28.28
CA PHE A 81 -1.61 36.44 -26.96
C PHE A 81 -1.28 35.44 -25.85
N ARG A 82 -1.61 34.15 -26.03
CA ARG A 82 -1.30 33.08 -25.07
C ARG A 82 0.21 32.91 -24.88
N VAL A 83 0.99 32.94 -25.97
CA VAL A 83 2.46 32.86 -25.90
C VAL A 83 3.05 34.08 -25.18
N ILE A 84 2.56 35.29 -25.49
CA ILE A 84 2.97 36.55 -24.83
C ILE A 84 2.66 36.51 -23.32
N ALA A 85 1.48 36.03 -22.94
CA ALA A 85 1.08 35.87 -21.54
C ALA A 85 2.00 34.86 -20.82
N THR A 86 2.28 33.72 -21.44
CA THR A 86 3.15 32.68 -20.89
C THR A 86 4.59 33.17 -20.70
N ALA A 87 5.12 33.96 -21.65
CA ALA A 87 6.43 34.58 -21.54
C ALA A 87 6.50 35.55 -20.35
N TYR A 88 5.47 36.39 -20.19
CA TYR A 88 5.40 37.34 -19.08
C TYR A 88 5.28 36.63 -17.73
N GLU A 89 4.44 35.60 -17.61
CA GLU A 89 4.31 34.81 -16.38
C GLU A 89 5.64 34.14 -15.99
N THR A 90 6.33 33.54 -16.96
CA THR A 90 7.62 32.88 -16.75
C THR A 90 8.69 33.85 -16.28
N LEU A 91 8.80 35.03 -16.89
CA LEU A 91 9.86 36.00 -16.58
C LEU A 91 9.54 36.91 -15.38
N LYS A 92 8.25 37.04 -15.00
CA LYS A 92 7.83 37.90 -13.89
C LYS A 92 8.10 37.26 -12.53
N ASP A 93 7.86 35.97 -12.41
CA ASP A 93 8.12 35.21 -11.19
C ASP A 93 9.62 34.90 -11.07
N GLU A 94 10.23 35.20 -9.93
CA GLU A 94 11.70 35.08 -9.78
C GLU A 94 12.16 33.62 -9.81
N GLU A 95 11.39 32.69 -9.22
CA GLU A 95 11.73 31.27 -9.23
C GLU A 95 11.55 30.68 -10.63
N ALA A 96 10.43 30.99 -11.31
CA ALA A 96 10.19 30.59 -12.69
C ALA A 96 11.26 31.15 -13.63
N LYS A 97 11.63 32.43 -13.50
CA LYS A 97 12.70 33.04 -14.29
C LYS A 97 14.03 32.33 -14.05
N THR A 98 14.37 32.04 -12.79
CA THR A 98 15.63 31.36 -12.46
C THR A 98 15.69 29.97 -13.08
N THR A 99 14.58 29.20 -13.01
CA THR A 99 14.51 27.88 -13.67
C THR A 99 14.54 27.97 -15.20
N TYR A 100 13.93 29.02 -15.77
CA TYR A 100 13.95 29.27 -17.20
C TYR A 100 15.35 29.64 -17.70
N ASP A 101 16.03 30.53 -16.99
CA ASP A 101 17.42 30.90 -17.25
C ASP A 101 18.35 29.67 -17.17
N TYR A 102 18.16 28.82 -16.16
CA TYR A 102 18.88 27.55 -16.05
C TYR A 102 18.58 26.60 -17.22
N TYR A 103 17.33 26.51 -17.64
CA TYR A 103 16.91 25.71 -18.80
C TYR A 103 17.56 26.19 -20.10
N LEU A 104 17.68 27.50 -20.29
CA LEU A 104 18.38 28.08 -21.44
C LEU A 104 19.88 27.77 -21.42
N ASP A 105 20.50 27.82 -20.24
CA ASP A 105 21.93 27.59 -20.08
C ASP A 105 22.28 26.10 -20.17
N HIS A 106 21.37 25.19 -19.77
CA HIS A 106 21.62 23.73 -19.65
C HIS A 106 20.51 22.91 -20.35
N PRO A 107 20.43 22.94 -21.69
CA PRO A 107 19.40 22.24 -22.46
C PRO A 107 19.54 20.71 -22.40
N ASP A 108 20.73 20.19 -22.11
CA ASP A 108 21.03 18.75 -21.98
C ASP A 108 20.34 18.11 -20.76
N GLN A 109 20.05 18.87 -19.71
CA GLN A 109 19.45 18.39 -18.47
C GLN A 109 17.92 18.26 -18.54
N ARG A 110 17.42 17.53 -19.55
CA ARG A 110 15.98 17.44 -19.86
C ARG A 110 15.12 17.02 -18.66
N PHE A 111 15.50 15.97 -17.93
CA PHE A 111 14.73 15.48 -16.78
C PHE A 111 14.61 16.53 -15.67
N TYR A 112 15.69 17.24 -15.37
CA TYR A 112 15.70 18.28 -14.35
C TYR A 112 14.83 19.46 -14.76
N ASN A 113 14.98 19.95 -16.00
CA ASN A 113 14.23 21.08 -16.53
C ASN A 113 12.71 20.80 -16.55
N TYR A 114 12.31 19.59 -16.98
CA TYR A 114 10.91 19.14 -16.91
C TYR A 114 10.41 19.09 -15.46
N TYR A 115 11.18 18.49 -14.55
CA TYR A 115 10.80 18.39 -13.14
C TYR A 115 10.58 19.78 -12.52
N GLN A 116 11.50 20.72 -12.74
CA GLN A 116 11.39 22.08 -12.20
C GLN A 116 10.17 22.81 -12.76
N TYR A 117 9.94 22.74 -14.07
CA TYR A 117 8.77 23.35 -14.71
C TYR A 117 7.45 22.87 -14.10
N TYR A 118 7.28 21.56 -13.93
CA TYR A 118 6.05 21.00 -13.32
C TYR A 118 5.96 21.26 -11.82
N ARG A 119 7.09 21.24 -11.10
CA ARG A 119 7.12 21.55 -9.67
C ARG A 119 6.57 22.94 -9.42
N LEU A 120 6.98 23.96 -10.17
CA LEU A 120 6.50 25.32 -9.97
C LEU A 120 5.00 25.50 -10.26
N ARG A 121 4.46 24.77 -11.24
CA ARG A 121 3.05 24.90 -11.64
C ARG A 121 2.09 24.02 -10.84
N VAL A 122 2.54 22.83 -10.44
CA VAL A 122 1.68 21.75 -9.93
C VAL A 122 2.03 21.34 -8.49
N ALA A 123 3.11 21.87 -7.90
CA ALA A 123 3.41 21.53 -6.51
C ALA A 123 2.25 21.92 -5.60
N PRO A 124 1.71 20.96 -4.81
CA PRO A 124 0.66 21.27 -3.87
C PRO A 124 1.21 22.27 -2.84
N LYS A 125 0.44 23.33 -2.59
CA LYS A 125 0.79 24.33 -1.54
C LYS A 125 0.76 23.74 -0.13
N VAL A 126 0.19 22.54 0.03
CA VAL A 126 0.13 21.82 1.31
C VAL A 126 1.24 20.77 1.36
N ASP A 127 1.87 20.64 2.52
CA ASP A 127 2.86 19.59 2.75
C ASP A 127 2.17 18.22 2.65
N VAL A 128 2.62 17.41 1.68
CA VAL A 128 2.09 16.07 1.40
C VAL A 128 2.15 15.18 2.64
N ARG A 129 3.11 15.41 3.55
CA ARG A 129 3.24 14.65 4.81
C ARG A 129 2.02 14.79 5.69
N ILE A 130 1.43 15.98 5.77
CA ILE A 130 0.24 16.23 6.60
C ILE A 130 -0.95 15.47 6.03
N VAL A 131 -1.08 15.43 4.70
CA VAL A 131 -2.13 14.66 4.02
C VAL A 131 -1.97 13.16 4.27
N ILE A 132 -0.74 12.65 4.22
CA ILE A 132 -0.44 11.25 4.54
C ILE A 132 -0.82 10.92 6.00
N VAL A 133 -0.42 11.74 6.97
CA VAL A 133 -0.78 11.51 8.38
C VAL A 133 -2.30 11.57 8.58
N GLY A 134 -2.96 12.56 8.00
CA GLY A 134 -4.41 12.71 8.08
C GLY A 134 -5.15 11.50 7.50
N THR A 135 -4.74 11.02 6.32
CA THR A 135 -5.35 9.83 5.69
C THR A 135 -5.13 8.57 6.52
N ILE A 136 -3.94 8.35 7.08
CA ILE A 136 -3.65 7.23 7.99
C ILE A 136 -4.54 7.26 9.23
N LEU A 137 -4.74 8.45 9.83
CA LEU A 137 -5.61 8.60 11.00
C LEU A 137 -7.08 8.31 10.67
N VAL A 138 -7.58 8.78 9.52
CA VAL A 138 -8.95 8.50 9.07
C VAL A 138 -9.16 7.00 8.82
N ILE A 139 -8.22 6.35 8.14
CA ILE A 139 -8.28 4.90 7.90
C ILE A 139 -8.23 4.14 9.23
N SER A 140 -7.37 4.54 10.15
CA SER A 140 -7.23 3.89 11.46
C SER A 140 -8.49 4.04 12.31
N LEU A 141 -9.14 5.20 12.27
CA LEU A 141 -10.42 5.43 12.92
C LEU A 141 -11.51 4.53 12.32
N PHE A 142 -11.57 4.46 10.98
CA PHE A 142 -12.53 3.58 10.31
C PHE A 142 -12.29 2.10 10.65
N GLN A 143 -11.04 1.65 10.70
CA GLN A 143 -10.68 0.30 11.13
C GLN A 143 -11.15 0.02 12.56
N PHE A 144 -10.92 0.95 13.49
CA PHE A 144 -11.34 0.81 14.88
C PHE A 144 -12.87 0.73 15.02
N LEU A 145 -13.60 1.62 14.33
CA LEU A 145 -15.06 1.61 14.33
C LEU A 145 -15.62 0.34 13.69
N SER A 146 -15.02 -0.11 12.58
CA SER A 146 -15.41 -1.34 11.90
C SER A 146 -15.18 -2.58 12.79
N ALA A 147 -14.03 -2.66 13.48
CA ALA A 147 -13.73 -3.75 14.41
C ALA A 147 -14.74 -3.79 15.57
N LYS A 148 -15.04 -2.63 16.17
CA LYS A 148 -16.04 -2.51 17.23
C LYS A 148 -17.42 -2.99 16.77
N HIS A 149 -17.84 -2.61 15.56
CA HIS A 149 -19.13 -3.04 15.02
C HIS A 149 -19.19 -4.55 14.80
N LYS A 150 -18.17 -5.13 14.16
CA LYS A 150 -18.07 -6.58 13.94
C LYS A 150 -18.05 -7.37 15.24
N PHE A 151 -17.31 -6.91 16.25
CA PHE A 151 -17.29 -7.54 17.57
C PHE A 151 -18.69 -7.54 18.20
N SER A 152 -19.38 -6.39 18.16
CA SER A 152 -20.75 -6.29 18.68
C SER A 152 -21.72 -7.26 17.98
N GLU A 153 -21.65 -7.35 16.65
CA GLU A 153 -22.48 -8.27 15.85
C GLU A 153 -22.21 -9.74 16.19
N ALA A 154 -20.94 -10.10 16.36
CA ALA A 154 -20.55 -11.46 16.75
C ALA A 154 -21.09 -11.84 18.14
N ILE A 155 -21.05 -10.92 19.11
CA ILE A 155 -21.60 -11.15 20.45
C ILE A 155 -23.13 -11.29 20.39
N GLU A 156 -23.81 -10.45 19.62
CA GLU A 156 -25.25 -10.54 19.44
C GLU A 156 -25.65 -11.90 18.84
N TYR A 157 -24.97 -12.32 17.78
CA TYR A 157 -25.15 -13.65 17.18
C TYR A 157 -24.91 -14.78 18.19
N ALA A 158 -23.80 -14.73 18.93
CA ALA A 158 -23.47 -15.74 19.93
C ALA A 158 -24.54 -15.83 21.05
N THR A 159 -25.10 -14.70 21.46
CA THR A 159 -26.16 -14.67 22.49
C THR A 159 -27.51 -15.19 21.98
N GLY A 160 -27.80 -15.02 20.70
CA GLY A 160 -29.02 -15.51 20.05
C GLY A 160 -28.99 -17.03 19.79
N VAL A 161 -27.81 -17.59 19.54
CA VAL A 161 -27.64 -19.03 19.31
C VAL A 161 -27.73 -19.79 20.64
N GLY A 162 -28.74 -20.65 20.76
CA GLY A 162 -29.01 -21.42 21.98
C GLY A 162 -27.83 -22.28 22.48
N LYS A 163 -26.94 -22.74 21.59
CA LYS A 163 -25.75 -23.53 21.96
C LYS A 163 -24.81 -22.75 22.89
N PHE A 164 -24.41 -21.54 22.51
CA PHE A 164 -23.48 -20.72 23.29
C PHE A 164 -24.15 -20.17 24.54
N ARG A 165 -25.43 -19.78 24.43
CA ARG A 165 -26.24 -19.35 25.59
C ARG A 165 -26.31 -20.43 26.66
N ASN A 166 -26.59 -21.68 26.28
CA ASN A 166 -26.67 -22.79 27.22
C ASN A 166 -25.30 -23.12 27.85
N MET A 167 -24.22 -22.99 27.08
CA MET A 167 -22.86 -23.16 27.60
C MET A 167 -22.51 -22.08 28.62
N ALA A 168 -22.85 -20.82 28.34
CA ALA A 168 -22.64 -19.71 29.26
C ALA A 168 -23.49 -19.80 30.53
N ILE A 169 -24.72 -20.32 30.43
CA ILE A 169 -25.57 -20.56 31.61
C ILE A 169 -24.95 -21.63 32.52
N LYS A 170 -24.42 -22.73 31.95
CA LYS A 170 -23.76 -23.78 32.73
C LYS A 170 -22.53 -23.23 33.45
N ASP A 171 -21.66 -22.54 32.73
CA ASP A 171 -20.47 -21.92 33.31
C ASP A 171 -20.83 -20.86 34.38
N GLY A 172 -21.90 -20.10 34.17
CA GLY A 172 -22.40 -19.15 35.17
C GLY A 172 -22.92 -19.82 36.45
N ILE A 173 -23.50 -21.02 36.35
CA ILE A 173 -23.89 -21.83 37.51
C ILE A 173 -22.65 -22.40 38.21
N ASP A 174 -21.69 -22.91 37.44
CA ASP A 174 -20.44 -23.46 37.96
C ASP A 174 -19.62 -22.38 38.72
N ARG A 175 -19.65 -21.14 38.24
CA ARG A 175 -19.04 -19.97 38.89
C ARG A 175 -19.88 -19.37 40.04
N GLY A 176 -21.09 -19.90 40.28
CA GLY A 176 -22.01 -19.39 41.31
C GLY A 176 -22.61 -18.00 41.00
N LEU A 177 -22.54 -17.55 39.75
CA LEU A 177 -23.05 -16.25 39.29
C LEU A 177 -24.55 -16.33 38.90
N LEU A 178 -25.04 -17.53 38.57
CA LEU A 178 -26.42 -17.78 38.19
C LEU A 178 -26.99 -18.94 39.02
N GLU A 179 -28.23 -18.80 39.46
CA GLU A 179 -28.98 -19.87 40.13
C GLU A 179 -30.16 -20.32 39.26
N MET A 180 -30.42 -21.63 39.23
CA MET A 180 -31.65 -22.17 38.65
C MET A 180 -32.72 -22.36 39.72
N ASP A 181 -33.95 -22.02 39.37
CA ASP A 181 -35.13 -22.31 40.16
C ASP A 181 -35.50 -23.81 40.05
N LYS A 182 -36.31 -24.31 40.98
CA LYS A 182 -36.76 -25.72 41.03
C LYS A 182 -37.49 -26.17 39.76
N ASN A 183 -37.98 -25.22 38.97
CA ASN A 183 -38.69 -25.42 37.70
C ASN A 183 -37.77 -25.39 36.46
N GLY A 184 -36.44 -25.36 36.64
CA GLY A 184 -35.46 -25.34 35.55
C GLY A 184 -35.33 -24.00 34.81
N LYS A 185 -35.84 -22.91 35.40
CA LYS A 185 -35.71 -21.54 34.86
C LYS A 185 -34.68 -20.75 35.67
N LEU A 186 -34.00 -19.79 35.06
CA LEU A 186 -33.05 -18.91 35.77
C LEU A 186 -33.78 -18.08 36.83
N LYS A 187 -33.28 -18.13 38.07
CA LYS A 187 -33.80 -17.35 39.19
C LYS A 187 -33.52 -15.87 38.97
N LYS A 188 -34.52 -15.02 39.17
CA LYS A 188 -34.35 -13.56 39.10
C LYS A 188 -33.82 -13.06 40.44
N ILE A 189 -32.53 -12.75 40.51
CA ILE A 189 -31.90 -12.13 41.67
C ILE A 189 -32.09 -10.61 41.57
N LYS A 190 -32.51 -9.95 42.66
CA LYS A 190 -32.69 -8.48 42.65
C LYS A 190 -31.33 -7.80 42.46
N GLY A 191 -31.20 -7.01 41.38
CA GLY A 191 -29.99 -6.23 41.08
C GLY A 191 -29.01 -6.87 40.10
N VAL A 192 -29.25 -8.11 39.65
CA VAL A 192 -28.41 -8.80 38.66
C VAL A 192 -29.22 -9.03 37.39
N ASP A 193 -28.78 -8.43 36.28
CA ASP A 193 -29.35 -8.72 34.96
C ASP A 193 -28.71 -9.99 34.40
N ASN A 194 -29.45 -11.10 34.47
CA ASN A 194 -29.00 -12.41 34.02
C ASN A 194 -28.53 -12.41 32.55
N ASP A 195 -29.14 -11.60 31.67
CA ASP A 195 -28.73 -11.52 30.26
C ASP A 195 -27.38 -10.80 30.10
N SER A 196 -27.08 -9.82 30.96
CA SER A 196 -25.77 -9.15 30.98
C SER A 196 -24.65 -10.08 31.46
N VAL A 197 -24.92 -10.92 32.46
CA VAL A 197 -23.99 -11.93 32.98
C VAL A 197 -23.71 -12.99 31.92
N ILE A 198 -24.75 -13.48 31.24
CA ILE A 198 -24.60 -14.42 30.12
C ILE A 198 -23.76 -13.80 29.00
N LYS A 199 -24.00 -12.54 28.64
CA LYS A 199 -23.19 -11.82 27.63
C LYS A 199 -21.72 -11.74 28.03
N GLN A 200 -21.42 -11.43 29.29
CA GLN A 200 -20.04 -11.34 29.79
C GLN A 200 -19.33 -12.70 29.76
N ILE A 201 -20.01 -13.76 30.21
CA ILE A 201 -19.47 -15.12 30.16
C ILE A 201 -19.22 -15.56 28.71
N ILE A 202 -20.12 -15.21 27.78
CA ILE A 202 -19.89 -15.46 26.36
C ILE A 202 -18.66 -14.69 25.87
N ILE A 203 -18.52 -13.40 26.19
CA ILE A 203 -17.34 -12.60 25.78
C ILE A 203 -16.03 -13.21 26.29
N GLU A 204 -16.02 -13.74 27.51
CA GLU A 204 -14.84 -14.33 28.13
C GLU A 204 -14.46 -15.68 27.53
N ASN A 205 -15.45 -16.53 27.27
CA ASN A 205 -15.22 -17.90 26.77
C ASN A 205 -15.17 -17.99 25.24
N LEU A 206 -15.63 -16.98 24.52
CA LEU A 206 -15.61 -16.95 23.06
C LEU A 206 -14.21 -16.50 22.62
N ASP A 207 -13.38 -17.47 22.21
CA ASP A 207 -12.09 -17.17 21.59
C ASP A 207 -12.33 -16.64 20.16
N VAL A 208 -12.47 -15.33 20.04
CA VAL A 208 -12.79 -14.70 18.76
C VAL A 208 -11.51 -14.47 17.94
N THR A 209 -11.20 -15.44 17.11
CA THR A 209 -10.07 -15.34 16.17
C THR A 209 -10.43 -14.53 14.92
N GLY A 210 -9.45 -13.82 14.36
CA GLY A 210 -9.59 -13.13 13.07
C GLY A 210 -10.36 -11.81 13.13
N GLY A 211 -11.19 -11.54 12.11
CA GLY A 211 -11.83 -10.24 11.88
C GLY A 211 -12.93 -9.82 12.88
N TYR A 212 -13.20 -10.64 13.88
CA TYR A 212 -14.21 -10.40 14.92
C TYR A 212 -13.57 -10.23 16.31
N LYS A 213 -12.24 -10.09 16.41
CA LYS A 213 -11.54 -9.82 17.68
C LYS A 213 -12.01 -8.50 18.31
N LYS A 214 -11.92 -8.41 19.63
CA LYS A 214 -12.17 -7.17 20.39
C LYS A 214 -11.33 -6.01 19.86
N GLU A 215 -11.92 -4.82 19.84
CA GLU A 215 -11.26 -3.62 19.35
C GLU A 215 -9.98 -3.31 20.14
N SER A 216 -8.89 -3.10 19.40
CA SER A 216 -7.57 -2.82 19.95
C SER A 216 -6.92 -1.72 19.15
N VAL A 217 -6.39 -0.71 19.84
CA VAL A 217 -5.64 0.38 19.21
C VAL A 217 -4.36 -0.17 18.55
N TYR A 218 -3.81 -1.25 19.10
CA TYR A 218 -2.61 -1.91 18.62
C TYR A 218 -2.78 -2.55 17.23
N ASP A 219 -4.01 -2.88 16.86
CA ASP A 219 -4.30 -3.52 15.57
C ASP A 219 -4.53 -2.49 14.44
N THR A 220 -4.48 -1.19 14.76
CA THR A 220 -4.71 -0.11 13.78
C THR A 220 -3.49 0.19 12.92
N LEU A 221 -3.72 0.72 11.71
CA LEU A 221 -2.66 1.12 10.78
C LEU A 221 -1.74 2.20 11.36
N ALA A 222 -2.29 3.15 12.12
CA ALA A 222 -1.52 4.20 12.77
C ALA A 222 -0.49 3.62 13.74
N TRP A 223 -0.89 2.66 14.58
CA TRP A 223 0.02 2.00 15.50
C TRP A 223 1.13 1.24 14.77
N HIS A 224 0.77 0.49 13.73
CA HIS A 224 1.74 -0.22 12.91
C HIS A 224 2.72 0.74 12.24
N THR A 225 2.26 1.87 11.71
CA THR A 225 3.12 2.89 11.10
C THR A 225 4.14 3.45 12.09
N ILE A 226 3.76 3.63 13.36
CA ILE A 226 4.63 4.14 14.41
C ILE A 226 5.66 3.09 14.86
N ILE A 227 5.23 1.83 15.02
CA ILE A 227 6.09 0.75 15.51
C ILE A 227 6.99 0.17 14.42
N PHE A 228 6.58 0.21 13.16
CA PHE A 228 7.28 -0.43 12.04
C PHE A 228 8.76 -0.02 11.90
N PRO A 229 9.16 1.26 12.06
CA PRO A 229 10.56 1.63 12.06
C PRO A 229 11.36 0.96 13.19
N LEU A 230 10.76 0.86 14.38
CA LEU A 230 11.39 0.23 15.55
C LEU A 230 11.53 -1.28 15.37
N THR A 231 10.52 -1.95 14.81
CA THR A 231 10.59 -3.40 14.55
C THR A 231 11.59 -3.72 13.46
N ILE A 232 11.67 -2.92 12.39
CA ILE A 232 12.73 -3.05 11.38
C ILE A 232 14.09 -2.88 12.02
N PHE A 233 14.29 -1.83 12.83
CA PHE A 233 15.58 -1.59 13.44
C PHE A 233 16.01 -2.75 14.36
N ARG A 234 15.09 -3.25 15.20
CA ARG A 234 15.34 -4.41 16.06
C ARG A 234 15.66 -5.66 15.23
N TYR A 235 14.94 -5.87 14.13
CA TYR A 235 15.17 -6.98 13.22
C TYR A 235 16.53 -6.89 12.53
N LEU A 236 16.89 -5.73 11.99
CA LEU A 236 18.20 -5.49 11.36
C LEU A 236 19.35 -5.67 12.34
N LYS A 237 19.20 -5.22 13.58
CA LYS A 237 20.18 -5.47 14.64
C LYS A 237 20.34 -6.97 14.90
N TRP A 238 19.22 -7.68 15.03
CA TRP A 238 19.22 -9.12 15.26
C TRP A 238 19.84 -9.89 14.08
N THR A 239 19.51 -9.55 12.83
CA THR A 239 20.09 -10.22 11.65
C THR A 239 21.57 -9.91 11.48
N ALA A 240 22.01 -8.68 11.77
CA ALA A 240 23.43 -8.34 11.77
C ALA A 240 24.20 -9.15 12.82
N GLN A 241 23.65 -9.26 14.03
CA GLN A 241 24.21 -10.10 15.09
C GLN A 241 24.23 -11.58 14.70
N TRP A 242 23.14 -12.09 14.12
CA TRP A 242 23.05 -13.47 13.65
C TRP A 242 24.10 -13.77 12.57
N TYR A 243 24.19 -12.89 11.56
CA TYR A 243 25.17 -13.02 10.49
C TYR A 243 26.60 -12.99 11.02
N TRP A 244 26.89 -12.10 11.96
CA TRP A 244 28.20 -12.03 12.60
C TRP A 244 28.55 -13.32 13.37
N ARG A 245 27.64 -13.82 14.21
CA ARG A 245 27.86 -15.02 15.04
C ARG A 245 28.01 -16.29 14.20
N PHE A 246 27.12 -16.53 13.26
CA PHE A 246 27.05 -17.80 12.55
C PHE A 246 27.78 -17.81 11.20
N SER A 247 27.89 -16.68 10.50
CA SER A 247 28.59 -16.61 9.20
C SER A 247 30.09 -16.33 9.36
N ILE A 248 30.45 -15.35 10.22
CA ILE A 248 31.84 -14.89 10.35
C ILE A 248 32.57 -15.67 11.44
N LYS A 249 32.01 -15.76 12.65
CA LYS A 249 32.66 -16.47 13.76
C LYS A 249 32.53 -17.99 13.71
N LYS A 250 31.58 -18.53 12.93
CA LYS A 250 31.27 -19.96 12.83
C LYS A 250 31.07 -20.61 14.21
N GLU A 251 30.37 -19.92 15.11
CA GLU A 251 29.98 -20.49 16.40
C GLU A 251 29.02 -21.68 16.19
N GLU A 252 29.06 -22.67 17.08
CA GLU A 252 28.09 -23.77 17.07
C GLU A 252 26.67 -23.24 17.26
N LEU A 253 25.68 -23.90 16.64
CA LEU A 253 24.29 -23.49 16.78
C LEU A 253 23.83 -23.70 18.22
N ASP A 254 23.60 -22.57 18.90
CA ASP A 254 22.95 -22.52 20.20
C ASP A 254 21.53 -23.13 20.15
N GLU A 255 21.00 -23.58 21.28
CA GLU A 255 19.67 -24.19 21.35
C GLU A 255 18.58 -23.22 20.88
N GLU A 256 18.66 -21.95 21.29
CA GLU A 256 17.74 -20.89 20.84
C GLU A 256 17.77 -20.69 19.31
N ALA A 257 18.96 -20.83 18.71
CA ALA A 257 19.16 -20.72 17.28
C ALA A 257 18.58 -21.92 16.54
N LYS A 258 18.71 -23.13 17.09
CA LYS A 258 18.04 -24.34 16.57
C LYS A 258 16.52 -24.18 16.62
N PHE A 259 15.97 -23.74 17.75
CA PHE A 259 14.53 -23.45 17.86
C PHE A 259 14.06 -22.40 16.84
N TYR A 260 14.83 -21.34 16.61
CA TYR A 260 14.49 -20.35 15.58
C TYR A 260 14.43 -20.98 14.18
N LEU A 261 15.42 -21.81 13.82
CA LEU A 261 15.46 -22.47 12.51
C LEU A 261 14.33 -23.48 12.35
N ILE A 262 14.06 -24.30 13.36
CA ILE A 262 12.95 -25.26 13.37
C ILE A 262 11.62 -24.52 13.13
N ARG A 263 11.33 -23.47 13.91
CA ARG A 263 10.13 -22.64 13.74
C ARG A 263 10.04 -22.02 12.35
N LYS A 264 11.17 -21.52 11.83
CA LYS A 264 11.27 -20.92 10.50
C LYS A 264 10.98 -21.93 9.38
N TYR A 265 11.47 -23.17 9.49
CA TYR A 265 11.24 -24.20 8.47
C TYR A 265 9.84 -24.81 8.54
N LEU A 266 9.27 -24.92 9.74
CA LEU A 266 7.88 -25.34 9.92
C LEU A 266 6.88 -24.25 9.48
N GLY A 267 7.30 -22.98 9.47
CA GLY A 267 6.48 -21.84 9.06
C GLY A 267 5.46 -21.43 10.13
N VAL A 268 5.75 -21.71 11.39
CA VAL A 268 4.85 -21.47 12.53
C VAL A 268 5.34 -20.30 13.37
N SER A 269 4.40 -19.53 13.92
CA SER A 269 4.71 -18.49 14.89
C SER A 269 5.18 -19.11 16.23
N GLN A 270 5.83 -18.33 17.09
CA GLN A 270 6.24 -18.83 18.41
C GLN A 270 5.04 -19.30 19.24
N LEU A 271 3.96 -18.51 19.28
CA LEU A 271 2.75 -18.87 20.03
C LEU A 271 2.11 -20.15 19.50
N GLU A 272 2.04 -20.30 18.19
CA GLU A 272 1.50 -21.51 17.56
C GLU A 272 2.39 -22.72 17.84
N PHE A 273 3.71 -22.54 17.83
CA PHE A 273 4.65 -23.61 18.16
C PHE A 273 4.42 -24.11 19.59
N ASP A 274 4.34 -23.19 20.55
CA ASP A 274 4.16 -23.51 21.97
C ASP A 274 2.79 -24.17 22.26
N GLN A 275 1.75 -23.86 21.48
CA GLN A 275 0.42 -24.46 21.62
C GLN A 275 0.27 -25.81 20.91
N ARG A 276 0.94 -25.97 19.77
CA ARG A 276 0.74 -27.11 18.86
C ARG A 276 1.66 -28.28 19.17
N PHE A 277 2.88 -28.03 19.64
CA PHE A 277 3.87 -29.07 19.87
C PHE A 277 4.02 -29.31 21.37
N THR A 278 3.91 -30.58 21.76
CA THR A 278 4.18 -31.01 23.14
C THR A 278 5.68 -31.23 23.34
N ASP A 279 6.15 -31.30 24.59
CA ASP A 279 7.56 -31.57 24.91
C ASP A 279 8.09 -32.82 24.18
N VAL A 280 7.25 -33.84 24.02
CA VAL A 280 7.58 -35.08 23.28
C VAL A 280 7.79 -34.82 21.78
N ASP A 281 6.98 -33.95 21.18
CA ASP A 281 7.17 -33.57 19.77
C ASP A 281 8.43 -32.71 19.59
N ILE A 282 8.78 -31.90 20.59
CA ILE A 282 10.02 -31.13 20.61
C ILE A 282 11.22 -32.08 20.65
N ASP A 283 11.21 -33.09 21.52
CA ASP A 283 12.28 -34.08 21.59
C ASP A 283 12.47 -34.82 20.24
N ASP A 284 11.39 -35.25 19.59
CA ASP A 284 11.43 -35.89 18.25
C ASP A 284 11.99 -34.93 17.17
N LEU A 285 11.70 -33.62 17.27
CA LEU A 285 12.26 -32.60 16.37
C LEU A 285 13.77 -32.43 16.56
N PHE A 286 14.27 -32.54 17.80
CA PHE A 286 15.70 -32.47 18.09
C PHE A 286 16.42 -33.76 17.69
N GLU A 287 15.83 -34.93 17.95
CA GLU A 287 16.40 -36.23 17.58
C GLU A 287 16.57 -36.36 16.06
N LYS A 288 15.63 -35.84 15.28
CA LYS A 288 15.69 -35.85 13.80
C LYS A 288 16.47 -34.67 13.20
N GLU A 289 17.11 -33.85 14.03
CA GLU A 289 17.91 -32.70 13.61
C GLU A 289 17.15 -31.73 12.68
N CYS A 290 15.90 -31.38 13.03
CA CYS A 290 15.02 -30.55 12.21
C CYS A 290 15.49 -29.09 12.04
N TRP A 291 16.66 -28.70 12.57
CA TRP A 291 17.34 -27.46 12.19
C TRP A 291 18.03 -27.55 10.81
N ILE A 292 18.03 -28.72 10.17
CA ILE A 292 18.40 -28.90 8.76
C ILE A 292 17.12 -28.96 7.94
N LYS A 293 16.99 -28.07 6.95
CA LYS A 293 15.78 -27.91 6.14
C LYS A 293 15.26 -29.25 5.55
N ALA A 294 16.16 -30.09 5.03
CA ALA A 294 15.79 -31.37 4.42
C ALA A 294 15.21 -32.38 5.43
N ASN A 295 15.73 -32.42 6.66
CA ASN A 295 15.22 -33.30 7.71
C ASN A 295 13.86 -32.81 8.21
N CYS A 296 13.71 -31.49 8.37
CA CYS A 296 12.45 -30.88 8.76
C CYS A 296 11.32 -31.15 7.74
N GLU A 297 11.63 -31.09 6.44
CA GLU A 297 10.66 -31.39 5.38
C GLU A 297 10.23 -32.87 5.40
N LYS A 298 11.16 -33.80 5.64
CA LYS A 298 10.85 -35.23 5.80
C LYS A 298 9.96 -35.46 7.02
N TRP A 299 10.31 -34.90 8.16
CA TRP A 299 9.53 -35.00 9.39
C TRP A 299 8.11 -34.46 9.23
N LYS A 300 7.97 -33.32 8.55
CA LYS A 300 6.68 -32.72 8.26
C LYS A 300 5.82 -33.66 7.40
N ALA A 301 6.40 -34.24 6.35
CA ALA A 301 5.70 -35.20 5.49
C ALA A 301 5.28 -36.47 6.27
N GLU A 302 6.13 -36.99 7.17
CA GLU A 302 5.80 -38.12 8.03
C GLU A 302 4.63 -37.82 8.97
N LYS A 303 4.64 -36.66 9.63
CA LYS A 303 3.55 -36.25 10.54
C LYS A 303 2.24 -36.01 9.79
N GLU A 304 2.28 -35.33 8.64
CA GLU A 304 1.11 -35.11 7.80
C GLU A 304 0.51 -36.44 7.30
N ALA A 305 1.35 -37.39 6.87
CA ALA A 305 0.90 -38.73 6.47
C ALA A 305 0.26 -39.49 7.63
N ALA A 306 0.88 -39.49 8.82
CA ALA A 306 0.33 -40.12 10.01
C ALA A 306 -1.02 -39.50 10.44
N GLU A 307 -1.15 -38.18 10.33
CA GLU A 307 -2.41 -37.48 10.62
C GLU A 307 -3.49 -37.81 9.59
N GLN A 308 -3.14 -37.88 8.30
CA GLN A 308 -4.03 -38.31 7.23
C GLN A 308 -4.50 -39.76 7.43
N GLU A 309 -3.63 -40.67 7.86
CA GLU A 309 -4.00 -42.05 8.18
C GLU A 309 -4.94 -42.13 9.39
N LYS A 310 -4.66 -41.39 10.47
CA LYS A 310 -5.56 -41.29 11.64
C LYS A 310 -6.92 -40.75 11.23
N MET A 311 -6.94 -39.70 10.42
CA MET A 311 -8.17 -39.17 9.84
C MET A 311 -8.87 -40.24 9.00
N ALA A 312 -8.16 -40.97 8.15
CA ALA A 312 -8.72 -42.02 7.30
C ALA A 312 -9.31 -43.20 8.10
N GLN A 313 -8.70 -43.54 9.23
CA GLN A 313 -9.17 -44.57 10.15
C GLN A 313 -10.38 -44.11 10.97
N SER A 314 -10.53 -42.79 11.19
CA SER A 314 -11.62 -42.22 11.96
C SER A 314 -13.00 -42.60 11.39
N GLY A 315 -13.94 -42.92 12.29
CA GLY A 315 -15.30 -43.26 11.90
C GLY A 315 -16.01 -42.14 11.14
N ARG A 316 -15.63 -40.88 11.37
CA ARG A 316 -16.17 -39.70 10.69
C ARG A 316 -15.74 -39.65 9.22
N TYR A 317 -14.47 -39.88 8.93
CA TYR A 317 -13.98 -39.95 7.55
C TYR A 317 -14.54 -41.15 6.79
N LYS A 318 -14.64 -42.33 7.44
CA LYS A 318 -15.28 -43.51 6.84
C LYS A 318 -16.76 -43.29 6.52
N ARG A 319 -17.48 -42.48 7.32
CA ARG A 319 -18.87 -42.05 7.03
C ARG A 319 -18.91 -41.06 5.87
N TYR A 320 -18.04 -40.05 5.87
CA TYR A 320 -17.93 -39.06 4.80
C TYR A 320 -17.58 -39.72 3.45
N LYS A 321 -16.65 -40.68 3.44
CA LYS A 321 -16.28 -41.44 2.24
C LYS A 321 -17.44 -42.30 1.71
N ARG A 322 -18.24 -42.91 2.60
CA ARG A 322 -19.49 -43.61 2.22
C ARG A 322 -20.53 -42.65 1.64
N TYR A 323 -20.70 -41.48 2.25
CA TYR A 323 -21.57 -40.44 1.73
C TYR A 323 -21.12 -39.98 0.33
N MET A 324 -19.83 -39.68 0.12
CA MET A 324 -19.31 -39.27 -1.19
C MET A 324 -19.44 -40.37 -2.26
N LYS A 325 -19.29 -41.65 -1.88
CA LYS A 325 -19.52 -42.78 -2.78
C LYS A 325 -21.00 -42.93 -3.15
N ASN A 326 -21.90 -42.62 -2.22
CA ASN A 326 -23.35 -42.69 -2.41
C ASN A 326 -23.96 -41.40 -2.99
N ALA A 327 -23.28 -40.25 -2.92
CA ALA A 327 -23.77 -38.97 -3.41
C ALA A 327 -23.88 -38.90 -4.94
N GLY A 328 -23.26 -39.84 -5.67
CA GLY A 328 -23.48 -40.07 -7.11
C GLY A 328 -24.60 -41.06 -7.44
N THR A 329 -25.18 -41.72 -6.44
CA THR A 329 -26.30 -42.65 -6.58
C THR A 329 -27.45 -42.18 -5.71
N ILE A 330 -28.35 -41.38 -6.28
CA ILE A 330 -29.70 -41.24 -5.74
C ILE A 330 -30.33 -42.63 -5.85
N SER A 331 -30.22 -43.42 -4.78
CA SER A 331 -31.06 -44.60 -4.60
C SER A 331 -32.13 -44.24 -3.58
N PHE A 332 -33.28 -43.79 -4.08
CA PHE A 332 -34.55 -44.03 -3.42
C PHE A 332 -34.82 -45.54 -3.50
N VAL A 333 -34.76 -46.24 -2.37
CA VAL A 333 -35.64 -47.36 -2.06
C VAL A 333 -35.84 -47.36 -0.54
N ASP A 334 -37.10 -47.26 -0.15
CA ASP A 334 -37.66 -47.25 1.20
C ASP A 334 -37.54 -48.63 1.91
N GLU A 335 -37.65 -48.62 3.25
CA GLU A 335 -38.65 -49.35 4.07
C GLU A 335 -38.15 -49.77 5.47
N GLU A 336 -39.01 -49.41 6.45
CA GLU A 336 -39.20 -49.86 7.85
C GLU A 336 -38.16 -49.53 8.95
#